data_AF-A0A374XXL7-F1
#
_entry.id   AF-A0A374XXL7-F1
#
_cell.length_a   1.000
_cell.length_b   1.000
_cell.length_c   1.000
_cell.angle_alpha   90.00
_cell.angle_beta   90.00
_cell.angle_gamma   90.00
#
_symmetry.space_group_name_H-M   'P 1'
#
loop_
_entity.id
_entity.type
_entity.pdbx_description
1 polymer ?
#
loop_
_entity_poly.entity_id
_entity_poly.type
_entity_poly.pdbx_seq_one_letter_code
_entity_poly.pdbx_strand_id
1 'polypeptide(L)'
;DLITDLGLFRAAVPSGASTGIHEALELRDEIPEDYVGKGVSKAVNNVNQCIGPELVKKNLDVTQQEEIDEFMIQLDGTENKSNFGANAILGVSLAVCKAGAAKRGLPLYRHIADLAGNKNIILPVPAFNVINGGSHAGNKLAMQEFMILPTGAHSFTEAMKMGSET
;
A
#
# COMPACT_ATOMS: atom_id res chain seq x y z
N ASP A 1 -12.46 0.95 4.09
CA ASP A 1 -12.65 1.93 5.18
C ASP A 1 -12.59 1.23 6.51
N LEU A 2 -12.04 1.91 7.51
CA LEU A 2 -12.03 1.48 8.91
C LEU A 2 -12.63 2.62 9.75
N ILE A 3 -13.55 2.30 10.66
CA ILE A 3 -14.24 3.30 11.49
C ILE A 3 -13.85 3.06 12.95
N THR A 4 -13.48 4.13 13.62
CA THR A 4 -13.28 4.18 15.09
C THR A 4 -14.10 5.33 15.67
N ASP A 5 -14.03 5.52 16.98
CA ASP A 5 -14.53 6.71 17.68
C ASP A 5 -13.88 8.02 17.19
N LEU A 6 -12.70 7.96 16.56
CA LEU A 6 -11.99 9.10 15.99
C LEU A 6 -12.42 9.44 14.56
N GLY A 7 -13.28 8.62 13.94
CA GLY A 7 -13.81 8.83 12.60
C GLY A 7 -13.43 7.72 11.60
N LEU A 8 -13.50 8.06 10.31
CA LEU A 8 -13.30 7.15 9.20
C LEU A 8 -11.89 7.27 8.62
N PHE A 9 -11.21 6.14 8.48
CA PHE A 9 -9.88 6.02 7.90
C PHE A 9 -9.94 5.18 6.63
N ARG A 10 -9.46 5.76 5.52
CA ARG A 10 -9.52 5.16 4.19
C ARG A 10 -8.13 4.87 3.65
N ALA A 11 -7.95 3.67 3.09
CA ALA A 11 -6.80 3.29 2.30
C ALA A 11 -7.26 2.63 0.99
N ALA A 12 -6.41 2.70 -0.02
CA ALA A 12 -6.57 2.03 -1.30
C ALA A 12 -5.28 1.27 -1.59
N VAL A 13 -5.38 0.16 -2.33
CA VAL A 13 -4.25 -0.68 -2.66
C VAL A 13 -3.86 -0.46 -4.12
N PRO A 14 -2.58 -0.13 -4.42
CA PRO A 14 -2.11 -0.04 -5.80
C PRO A 14 -2.00 -1.43 -6.44
N SER A 15 -1.92 -1.47 -7.77
CA SER A 15 -1.67 -2.69 -8.53
C SER A 15 -0.51 -2.46 -9.50
N GLY A 16 0.35 -3.47 -9.65
CA GLY A 16 1.50 -3.44 -10.56
C GLY A 16 1.20 -4.08 -11.91
N ALA A 17 1.89 -3.65 -12.96
CA ALA A 17 1.81 -4.28 -14.29
C ALA A 17 2.84 -5.40 -14.48
N SER A 18 3.98 -5.30 -13.77
CA SER A 18 5.09 -6.27 -13.82
C SER A 18 5.12 -7.06 -12.52
N THR A 19 4.26 -8.07 -12.40
CA THR A 19 4.17 -8.90 -11.19
C THR A 19 5.32 -9.92 -11.15
N GLY A 20 6.15 -9.84 -10.11
CA GLY A 20 7.17 -10.84 -9.83
C GLY A 20 6.55 -12.17 -9.38
N ILE A 21 7.17 -13.30 -9.78
CA ILE A 21 6.70 -14.65 -9.43
C ILE A 21 6.71 -14.96 -7.91
N HIS A 22 7.37 -14.11 -7.12
CA HIS A 22 7.48 -14.24 -5.66
C HIS A 22 6.67 -13.17 -4.91
N GLU A 23 5.87 -12.36 -5.62
CA GLU A 23 4.97 -11.42 -4.97
C GLU A 23 3.82 -12.12 -4.26
N ALA A 24 3.31 -11.49 -3.21
CA ALA A 24 2.05 -11.93 -2.60
C ALA A 24 0.91 -11.76 -3.62
N LEU A 25 -0.08 -12.67 -3.57
CA LEU A 25 -1.10 -12.76 -4.60
C LEU A 25 -2.05 -11.55 -4.57
N GLU A 26 -2.09 -10.77 -5.64
CA GLU A 26 -3.21 -9.86 -5.88
C GLU A 26 -4.42 -10.67 -6.38
N LEU A 27 -5.49 -10.75 -5.57
CA LEU A 27 -6.67 -11.54 -5.92
C LEU A 27 -7.59 -10.75 -6.89
N ARG A 28 -7.83 -11.35 -8.06
CA ARG A 28 -8.74 -10.86 -9.10
C ARG A 28 -9.94 -11.78 -9.28
N ASP A 29 -11.01 -11.25 -9.84
CA ASP A 29 -12.24 -12.00 -10.08
C ASP A 29 -12.09 -13.01 -11.23
N GLU A 30 -11.25 -12.70 -12.22
CA GLU A 30 -10.97 -13.53 -13.41
C GLU A 30 -12.21 -13.83 -14.26
N ILE A 31 -13.17 -12.90 -14.29
CA ILE A 31 -14.38 -12.96 -15.12
C ILE A 31 -14.13 -12.12 -16.39
N PRO A 32 -13.90 -12.72 -17.56
CA PRO A 32 -13.51 -11.99 -18.78
C PRO A 32 -14.51 -10.90 -19.19
N GLU A 33 -15.80 -11.14 -18.97
CA GLU A 33 -16.90 -10.23 -19.31
C GLU A 33 -16.93 -8.98 -18.42
N ASP A 34 -16.38 -9.06 -17.21
CA ASP A 34 -16.39 -7.99 -16.21
C ASP A 34 -14.98 -7.40 -16.00
N TYR A 35 -14.83 -6.11 -16.31
CA TYR A 35 -13.54 -5.40 -16.19
C TYR A 35 -12.38 -6.14 -16.88
N VAL A 36 -12.65 -6.93 -17.92
CA VAL A 36 -11.65 -7.74 -18.64
C VAL A 36 -10.91 -8.70 -17.71
N GLY A 37 -11.63 -9.33 -16.77
CA GLY A 37 -11.06 -10.24 -15.78
C GLY A 37 -10.42 -9.56 -14.55
N LYS A 38 -10.39 -8.23 -14.51
CA LYS A 38 -9.65 -7.46 -13.48
C LYS A 38 -10.52 -6.98 -12.31
N GLY A 39 -11.75 -7.48 -12.19
CA GLY A 39 -12.58 -7.24 -11.00
C GLY A 39 -11.87 -7.65 -9.71
N VAL A 40 -12.28 -7.07 -8.58
CA VAL A 40 -11.72 -7.34 -7.23
C VAL A 40 -12.79 -7.65 -6.19
N SER A 41 -13.99 -8.04 -6.65
CA SER A 41 -15.15 -8.29 -5.81
C SER A 41 -14.89 -9.42 -4.81
N LYS A 42 -14.12 -10.45 -5.19
CA LYS A 42 -13.66 -11.52 -4.28
C LYS A 42 -12.83 -10.95 -3.13
N ALA A 43 -11.82 -10.12 -3.41
CA ALA A 43 -10.98 -9.49 -2.39
C ALA A 43 -11.80 -8.55 -1.48
N VAL A 44 -12.72 -7.77 -2.05
CA VAL A 44 -13.64 -6.90 -1.29
C VAL A 44 -14.56 -7.73 -0.39
N ASN A 45 -15.08 -8.86 -0.87
CA ASN A 45 -15.89 -9.77 -0.07
C ASN A 45 -15.09 -10.39 1.07
N ASN A 46 -13.83 -10.76 0.84
CA ASN A 46 -12.95 -11.25 1.91
C ASN A 46 -12.75 -10.20 3.01
N VAL A 47 -12.61 -8.91 2.66
CA VAL A 47 -12.58 -7.83 3.67
C VAL A 47 -13.89 -7.76 4.45
N ASN A 48 -15.03 -7.70 3.75
CA ASN A 48 -16.32 -7.41 4.37
C ASN A 48 -16.91 -8.60 5.16
N GLN A 49 -16.69 -9.82 4.69
CA GLN A 49 -17.32 -11.03 5.23
C GLN A 49 -16.39 -11.85 6.14
N CYS A 50 -15.07 -11.71 5.99
CA CYS A 50 -14.10 -12.50 6.73
C CYS A 50 -13.21 -11.63 7.63
N ILE A 51 -12.35 -10.79 7.04
CA ILE A 51 -11.33 -10.04 7.80
C ILE A 51 -11.98 -9.05 8.77
N GLY A 52 -12.93 -8.25 8.30
CA GLY A 52 -13.57 -7.19 9.08
C GLY A 52 -14.28 -7.72 10.34
N PRO A 53 -15.20 -8.69 10.22
CA PRO A 53 -15.86 -9.28 11.39
C PRO A 53 -14.89 -9.91 12.40
N GLU A 54 -13.88 -10.63 11.93
CA GLU A 54 -12.89 -11.29 12.81
C GLU A 54 -11.99 -10.28 13.52
N LEU A 55 -11.58 -9.20 12.83
CA LEU A 55 -10.78 -8.13 13.43
C LEU A 55 -11.55 -7.36 14.50
N VAL A 56 -12.84 -7.07 14.25
CA VAL A 56 -13.72 -6.43 15.25
C VAL A 56 -13.90 -7.35 16.47
N LYS A 57 -14.11 -8.65 16.28
CA LYS A 57 -14.20 -9.63 17.38
C LYS A 57 -12.91 -9.70 18.20
N LYS A 58 -11.75 -9.65 17.54
CA LYS A 58 -10.44 -9.67 18.19
C LYS A 58 -10.23 -8.43 19.07
N ASN A 59 -10.88 -7.31 18.74
CA ASN A 59 -10.91 -6.06 19.52
C ASN A 59 -9.51 -5.55 19.90
N LEU A 60 -8.59 -5.56 18.92
CA LEU A 60 -7.24 -5.03 19.07
C LEU A 60 -7.26 -3.50 18.97
N ASP A 61 -6.38 -2.86 19.73
CA ASP A 61 -6.10 -1.44 19.58
C ASP A 61 -5.47 -1.15 18.21
N VAL A 62 -5.97 -0.15 17.49
CA VAL A 62 -5.42 0.28 16.19
C VAL A 62 -3.97 0.75 16.24
N THR A 63 -3.39 0.99 17.43
CA THR A 63 -1.96 1.27 17.59
C THR A 63 -1.08 0.02 17.58
N GLN A 64 -1.65 -1.17 17.70
CA GLN A 64 -0.99 -2.48 17.70
C GLN A 64 -0.87 -3.03 16.28
N GLN A 65 -0.09 -2.33 15.44
CA GLN A 65 0.02 -2.64 14.01
C GLN A 65 0.54 -4.06 13.76
N GLU A 66 1.59 -4.46 14.48
CA GLU A 66 2.23 -5.78 14.35
C GLU A 66 1.25 -6.90 14.69
N GLU A 67 0.55 -6.79 15.83
CA GLU A 67 -0.42 -7.79 16.27
C GLU A 67 -1.62 -7.90 15.32
N ILE A 68 -2.07 -6.78 14.76
CA ILE A 68 -3.18 -6.77 13.78
C ILE A 68 -2.74 -7.40 12.45
N ASP A 69 -1.54 -7.07 11.96
CA ASP A 69 -1.01 -7.63 10.72
C ASP A 69 -0.74 -9.13 10.87
N GLU A 70 -0.12 -9.56 11.98
CA GLU A 70 0.09 -10.98 12.30
C GLU A 70 -1.23 -11.74 12.38
N PHE A 71 -2.25 -11.16 13.01
CA PHE A 71 -3.57 -11.75 13.08
C PHE A 71 -4.18 -11.95 11.68
N MET A 72 -4.11 -10.95 10.79
CA MET A 72 -4.63 -11.08 9.44
C MET A 72 -3.82 -12.09 8.59
N ILE A 73 -2.50 -12.15 8.77
CA ILE A 73 -1.63 -13.14 8.11
C ILE A 73 -1.99 -14.55 8.57
N GLN A 74 -2.17 -14.76 9.87
CA GLN A 74 -2.58 -16.05 10.43
C GLN A 74 -3.99 -16.44 9.99
N LEU A 75 -4.91 -15.46 9.92
CA LEU A 75 -6.28 -15.68 9.48
C LEU A 75 -6.35 -16.10 8.00
N ASP A 76 -5.49 -15.53 7.15
CA ASP A 76 -5.33 -15.98 5.77
C ASP A 76 -4.72 -17.39 5.72
N GLY A 77 -3.67 -17.65 6.51
CA GLY A 77 -3.08 -18.97 6.69
C GLY A 77 -2.23 -19.48 5.52
N THR A 78 -1.94 -18.64 4.51
CA THR A 78 -1.07 -18.99 3.38
C THR A 78 0.19 -18.14 3.35
N GLU A 79 1.27 -18.68 2.78
CA GLU A 79 2.56 -18.00 2.65
C GLU A 79 2.45 -16.72 1.79
N ASN A 80 1.71 -16.80 0.69
CA ASN A 80 1.59 -15.74 -0.31
C ASN A 80 0.26 -14.96 -0.23
N LYS A 81 -0.52 -15.11 0.85
CA LYS A 81 -1.81 -14.42 1.05
C LYS A 81 -2.87 -14.77 0.00
N SER A 82 -2.85 -16.00 -0.52
CA SER A 82 -3.70 -16.44 -1.62
C SER A 82 -5.15 -16.71 -1.23
N ASN A 83 -5.45 -16.95 0.05
CA ASN A 83 -6.82 -17.19 0.50
C ASN A 83 -7.66 -15.92 0.46
N PHE A 84 -7.12 -14.80 0.97
CA PHE A 84 -7.83 -13.52 0.99
C PHE A 84 -7.43 -12.58 -0.13
N GLY A 85 -6.21 -12.73 -0.65
CA GLY A 85 -5.56 -11.75 -1.50
C GLY A 85 -4.77 -10.75 -0.68
N ALA A 86 -3.52 -10.50 -1.08
CA ALA A 86 -2.68 -9.47 -0.49
C ALA A 86 -3.32 -8.08 -0.57
N ASN A 87 -4.10 -7.83 -1.63
CA ASN A 87 -4.87 -6.60 -1.82
C ASN A 87 -6.02 -6.42 -0.82
N ALA A 88 -6.60 -7.50 -0.30
CA ALA A 88 -7.58 -7.41 0.80
C ALA A 88 -6.89 -7.04 2.12
N ILE A 89 -5.83 -7.78 2.48
CA ILE A 89 -5.10 -7.61 3.74
C ILE A 89 -4.44 -6.22 3.81
N LEU A 90 -3.74 -5.81 2.75
CA LEU A 90 -3.02 -4.53 2.71
C LEU A 90 -3.97 -3.33 2.85
N GLY A 91 -5.18 -3.41 2.28
CA GLY A 91 -6.17 -2.35 2.40
C GLY A 91 -6.60 -2.12 3.85
N VAL A 92 -6.76 -3.20 4.62
CA VAL A 92 -7.08 -3.12 6.06
C VAL A 92 -5.86 -2.64 6.84
N SER A 93 -4.68 -3.23 6.62
CA SER A 93 -3.42 -2.87 7.28
C SER A 93 -3.10 -1.36 7.19
N LEU A 94 -3.22 -0.77 5.99
CA LEU A 94 -2.99 0.65 5.78
C LEU A 94 -4.05 1.54 6.44
N ALA A 95 -5.31 1.11 6.48
CA ALA A 95 -6.38 1.85 7.15
C ALA A 95 -6.20 1.82 8.68
N VAL A 96 -5.75 0.69 9.24
CA VAL A 96 -5.34 0.54 10.64
C VAL A 96 -4.19 1.50 10.97
N CYS A 97 -3.14 1.53 10.16
CA CYS A 97 -2.01 2.43 10.37
C CYS A 97 -2.43 3.92 10.43
N LYS A 98 -3.36 4.33 9.56
CA LYS A 98 -3.93 5.69 9.60
C LYS A 98 -4.73 5.97 10.87
N ALA A 99 -5.53 4.99 11.32
CA ALA A 99 -6.28 5.09 12.56
C ALA A 99 -5.35 5.14 13.79
N GLY A 100 -4.29 4.32 13.79
CA GLY A 100 -3.25 4.31 14.82
C GLY A 100 -2.52 5.65 14.95
N ALA A 101 -2.19 6.28 13.81
CA ALA A 101 -1.62 7.62 13.80
C ALA A 101 -2.55 8.67 14.43
N ALA A 102 -3.83 8.66 14.03
CA ALA A 102 -4.82 9.58 14.59
C ALA A 102 -5.05 9.37 16.09
N LYS A 103 -5.12 8.10 16.54
CA LYS A 103 -5.25 7.76 17.97
C LYS A 103 -4.08 8.24 18.81
N ARG A 104 -2.88 8.25 18.23
CA ARG A 104 -1.68 8.79 18.89
C ARG A 104 -1.55 10.31 18.78
N GLY A 105 -2.44 10.99 18.06
CA GLY A 105 -2.34 12.42 17.79
C GLY A 105 -1.12 12.80 16.94
N LEU A 106 -0.64 11.88 16.09
CA LEU A 106 0.57 12.05 15.29
C LEU A 106 0.25 12.14 13.79
N PRO A 107 1.05 12.89 13.02
CA PRO A 107 1.07 12.73 11.57
C PRO A 107 1.43 11.29 11.18
N LEU A 108 0.85 10.79 10.09
CA LEU A 108 1.06 9.41 9.62
C LEU A 108 2.55 9.04 9.46
N TYR A 109 3.37 9.94 8.88
CA TYR A 109 4.80 9.68 8.69
C TYR A 109 5.54 9.49 10.02
N ARG A 110 5.13 10.18 11.09
CA ARG A 110 5.74 10.05 12.41
C ARG A 110 5.32 8.74 13.07
N HIS A 111 4.04 8.38 12.94
CA HIS A 111 3.54 7.10 13.40
C HIS A 111 4.28 5.92 12.75
N ILE A 112 4.44 5.94 11.43
CA ILE A 112 5.21 4.94 10.68
C ILE A 112 6.67 4.90 11.16
N ALA A 113 7.30 6.06 11.36
CA ALA A 113 8.67 6.12 11.86
C ALA A 113 8.80 5.47 13.25
N ASP A 114 7.84 5.70 14.14
CA ASP A 114 7.85 5.06 15.47
C ASP A 114 7.67 3.54 15.38
N LEU A 115 6.76 3.05 14.53
CA LEU A 115 6.58 1.62 14.27
C LEU A 115 7.87 0.97 13.76
N ALA A 116 8.63 1.68 12.93
CA ALA A 116 9.90 1.23 12.39
C ALA A 116 11.12 1.47 13.31
N GLY A 117 10.92 2.02 14.52
CA GLY A 117 12.03 2.35 15.43
C GLY A 117 12.90 3.54 14.99
N ASN A 118 12.43 4.34 14.03
CA ASN A 118 13.16 5.47 13.46
C ASN A 118 12.95 6.76 14.26
N LYS A 119 14.03 7.24 14.89
CA LYS A 119 14.00 8.50 15.67
C LYS A 119 14.00 9.74 14.77
N ASN A 120 14.82 9.73 13.72
CA ASN A 120 15.02 10.86 12.84
C ASN A 120 14.21 10.68 11.54
N ILE A 121 13.49 11.72 11.14
CA ILE A 121 12.79 11.76 9.86
C ILE A 121 13.72 12.37 8.81
N ILE A 122 13.76 11.75 7.62
CA ILE A 122 14.57 12.20 6.49
C ILE A 122 13.63 12.39 5.30
N LEU A 123 13.77 13.51 4.59
CA LEU A 123 13.11 13.69 3.30
C LEU A 123 13.96 13.01 2.21
N PRO A 124 13.36 12.16 1.35
CA PRO A 124 14.11 11.41 0.35
C PRO A 124 14.52 12.28 -0.84
N VAL A 125 15.54 11.86 -1.58
CA VAL A 125 15.77 12.35 -2.94
C VAL A 125 14.68 11.76 -3.84
N PRO A 126 13.86 12.57 -4.52
CA PRO A 126 12.86 12.05 -5.44
C PRO A 126 13.54 11.49 -6.70
N ALA A 127 13.12 10.30 -7.13
CA ALA A 127 13.50 9.73 -8.41
C ALA A 127 12.34 9.92 -9.39
N PHE A 128 12.46 10.90 -10.29
CA PHE A 128 11.40 11.22 -11.24
C PHE A 128 11.57 10.39 -12.50
N ASN A 129 10.64 9.49 -12.76
CA ASN A 129 10.57 8.77 -14.03
C ASN A 129 10.09 9.72 -15.14
N VAL A 130 11.00 10.11 -16.05
CA VAL A 130 10.76 11.12 -17.09
C VAL A 130 10.60 10.54 -18.49
N ILE A 131 11.12 9.32 -18.73
CA ILE A 131 10.93 8.60 -20.00
C ILE A 131 10.53 7.17 -19.69
N ASN A 132 9.40 6.75 -20.27
CA ASN A 132 8.87 5.41 -20.17
C ASN A 132 9.26 4.56 -21.39
N GLY A 133 9.62 3.31 -21.14
CA GLY A 133 9.75 2.25 -22.14
C GLY A 133 9.18 0.95 -21.61
N GLY A 134 9.56 -0.18 -22.20
CA GLY A 134 9.14 -1.52 -21.79
C GLY A 134 7.61 -1.67 -21.75
N SER A 135 7.11 -2.43 -20.77
CA SER A 135 5.66 -2.66 -20.59
C SER A 135 4.87 -1.39 -20.26
N HIS A 136 5.55 -0.30 -19.89
CA HIS A 136 4.92 0.98 -19.55
C HIS A 136 4.73 1.91 -20.77
N ALA A 137 5.26 1.57 -21.95
CA ALA A 137 5.09 2.38 -23.15
C ALA A 137 5.00 1.55 -24.45
N GLY A 138 4.10 1.94 -25.36
CA GLY A 138 3.97 1.35 -26.70
C GLY A 138 5.06 1.78 -27.68
N ASN A 139 6.32 1.83 -27.26
CA ASN A 139 7.46 2.26 -28.07
C ASN A 139 8.52 1.15 -28.17
N LYS A 140 9.60 1.39 -28.91
CA LYS A 140 10.68 0.40 -29.13
C LYS A 140 11.72 0.37 -27.99
N LEU A 141 11.56 1.19 -26.97
CA LEU A 141 12.56 1.34 -25.91
C LEU A 141 12.43 0.16 -24.95
N ALA A 142 13.46 -0.69 -24.88
CA ALA A 142 13.41 -1.90 -24.06
C ALA A 142 13.45 -1.62 -22.55
N MET A 143 14.19 -0.58 -22.13
CA MET A 143 14.31 -0.19 -20.72
C MET A 143 13.02 0.48 -20.23
N GLN A 144 12.53 0.07 -19.06
CA GLN A 144 11.20 0.45 -18.58
C GLN A 144 11.13 1.91 -18.09
N GLU A 145 12.15 2.38 -17.35
CA GLU A 145 12.10 3.66 -16.64
C GLU A 145 13.46 4.36 -16.73
N PHE A 146 13.43 5.64 -17.10
CA PHE A 146 14.60 6.51 -17.08
C PHE A 146 14.31 7.64 -16.10
N MET A 147 15.08 7.66 -15.01
CA MET A 147 14.82 8.57 -13.91
C MET A 147 15.87 9.66 -13.81
N ILE A 148 15.44 10.86 -13.44
CA ILE A 148 16.32 11.94 -12.98
C ILE A 148 16.25 12.06 -11.46
N LEU A 149 17.41 12.25 -10.83
CA LEU A 149 17.56 12.36 -9.38
C LEU A 149 18.30 13.67 -9.06
N PRO A 150 17.63 14.68 -8.48
CA PRO A 150 18.21 15.97 -8.13
C PRO A 150 19.03 15.88 -6.83
N THR A 151 20.10 15.10 -6.84
CA THR A 151 20.95 14.82 -5.66
C THR A 151 21.72 16.05 -5.16
N GLY A 152 21.81 17.12 -5.96
CA GLY A 152 22.44 18.39 -5.58
C GLY A 152 21.50 19.40 -4.92
N ALA A 153 20.21 19.11 -4.75
CA ALA A 153 19.26 20.01 -4.12
C ALA A 153 19.49 20.12 -2.60
N HIS A 154 19.31 21.32 -2.04
CA HIS A 154 19.43 21.60 -0.61
C HIS A 154 18.13 21.38 0.18
N SER A 155 17.01 21.14 -0.51
CA SER A 155 15.72 20.82 0.11
C SER A 155 14.86 19.96 -0.81
N PHE A 156 13.85 19.28 -0.24
CA PHE A 156 12.87 18.55 -1.05
C PHE A 156 12.12 19.48 -2.01
N THR A 157 11.78 20.70 -1.58
CA THR A 157 11.14 21.70 -2.44
C THR A 157 12.00 22.07 -3.65
N GLU A 158 13.30 22.26 -3.44
CA GLU A 158 14.24 22.51 -4.53
C GLU A 158 14.40 21.30 -5.45
N ALA A 159 14.47 20.09 -4.88
CA ALA A 159 14.50 18.84 -5.63
C ALA A 159 13.27 18.71 -6.55
N MET A 160 12.07 19.06 -6.05
CA MET A 160 10.84 19.10 -6.85
C MET A 160 10.92 20.11 -7.99
N LYS A 161 11.45 21.31 -7.72
CA LYS A 161 11.65 22.34 -8.75
C LYS A 161 12.58 21.84 -9.86
N MET A 162 13.76 21.34 -9.49
CA MET A 162 14.74 20.77 -10.42
C MET A 162 14.12 19.68 -11.29
N GLY A 163 13.36 18.76 -10.68
CA GLY A 163 12.67 17.69 -11.41
C GLY A 163 11.59 18.20 -12.36
N SER A 164 10.87 19.27 -12.02
CA SER A 164 9.76 19.80 -12.83
C SER A 164 10.19 20.69 -14.00
N GLU A 165 11.37 21.31 -13.92
CA GLU A 165 11.92 22.19 -14.97
C GLU A 165 12.76 21.43 -16.00
N THR A 166 12.85 20.09 -15.88
CA THR A 166 13.50 19.19 -16.84
C THR A 166 12.51 18.70 -17.88
#